data_AF-A0A534VTC5-F1
#
_entry.id   AF-A0A534VTC5-F1
#
_cell.length_a   1.000
_cell.length_b   1.000
_cell.length_c   1.000
_cell.angle_alpha   90.00
_cell.angle_beta   90.00
_cell.angle_gamma   90.00
#
_symmetry.space_group_name_H-M   'P 1'
#
loop_
_entity.id
_entity.type
_entity.pdbx_description
1 polymer ?
#
loop_
_entity_poly.entity_id
_entity_poly.type
_entity_poly.pdbx_seq_one_letter_code
_entity_poly.pdbx_strand_id
1 'polypeptide(L)' 'EPLTVGFNARYLIEVLSAHAEGEVIELGVTDEVGPGVVTGSGDPEYTYVVMPMRL' A
#
# COMPACT_ATOMS: atom_id res chain seq x y z
N GLU A 1 -17.10 11.19 2.06
CA GLU A 1 -16.09 12.28 2.14
C GLU A 1 -14.82 11.81 1.44
N PRO A 2 -13.96 12.72 0.94
CA PRO A 2 -12.64 12.34 0.43
C PRO A 2 -11.77 11.79 1.57
N LEU A 3 -11.09 10.67 1.34
CA LEU A 3 -10.14 10.08 2.28
C LEU A 3 -8.75 10.70 2.07
N THR A 4 -8.14 11.20 3.15
CA THR A 4 -6.75 11.69 3.14
C THR A 4 -5.93 10.88 4.13
N VAL A 5 -4.88 10.20 3.65
CA VAL A 5 -4.02 9.35 4.49
C VAL A 5 -2.56 9.60 4.15
N GLY A 6 -1.73 9.69 5.19
CA GLY A 6 -0.28 9.82 5.05
C GLY A 6 0.41 8.49 5.23
N PHE A 7 1.39 8.18 4.39
CA PHE A 7 2.26 7.02 4.56
C PHE A 7 3.73 7.45 4.53
N ASN A 8 4.59 6.65 5.16
CA ASN A 8 6.01 6.81 4.96
C ASN A 8 6.36 6.47 3.51
N ALA A 9 6.87 7.45 2.76
CA ALA A 9 7.23 7.29 1.35
C ALA A 9 8.25 6.15 1.14
N ARG A 10 9.16 5.94 2.09
CA ARG A 10 10.17 4.88 1.99
C ARG A 10 9.53 3.49 1.97
N TYR A 11 8.53 3.25 2.82
CA TYR A 11 7.85 1.95 2.86
C TYR A 11 7.06 1.69 1.58
N LEU A 12 6.41 2.72 1.03
CA LEU A 12 5.74 2.58 -0.27
C LEU A 12 6.75 2.24 -1.37
N ILE A 13 7.87 2.94 -1.45
CA ILE A 13 8.91 2.64 -2.46
C ILE A 13 9.45 1.22 -2.31
N GLU A 14 9.72 0.76 -1.08
CA GLU A 14 10.22 -0.60 -0.81
C GLU A 14 9.20 -1.66 -1.24
N VAL A 15 7.91 -1.47 -0.94
CA VAL A 15 6.82 -2.37 -1.38
C VAL A 15 6.71 -2.38 -2.90
N LEU A 16 6.69 -1.21 -3.55
CA LEU A 16 6.59 -1.10 -5.01
C LEU A 16 7.79 -1.75 -5.73
N SER A 17 8.99 -1.60 -5.17
CA SER A 17 10.23 -2.13 -5.77
C SER A 17 10.32 -3.66 -5.73
N ALA A 18 9.50 -4.31 -4.90
CA ALA A 18 9.46 -5.76 -4.83
C ALA A 18 8.53 -6.41 -5.86
N HIS A 19 7.74 -5.61 -6.57
CA HIS A 19 6.85 -6.07 -7.63
C HIS A 19 7.54 -5.99 -9.00
N ALA A 20 7.05 -6.75 -9.98
CA ALA A 20 7.59 -6.68 -11.32
C ALA A 20 7.24 -5.35 -12.00
N GLU A 21 8.12 -4.86 -12.87
CA GLU A 21 7.84 -3.65 -13.64
C GLU A 21 6.61 -3.86 -14.53
N GLY A 22 5.66 -2.93 -14.47
CA GLY A 22 4.39 -2.99 -15.21
C GLY A 22 3.31 -3.83 -14.55
N GLU A 23 3.56 -4.40 -13.36
CA GLU A 23 2.54 -5.08 -12.57
C GLU A 23 1.50 -4.08 -12.02
N VAL A 24 0.22 -4.44 -12.14
CA VAL A 24 -0.87 -3.70 -11.48
C VAL A 24 -0.91 -4.12 -10.03
N ILE A 25 -0.91 -3.14 -9.14
CA ILE A 25 -1.06 -3.33 -7.69
C ILE A 25 -2.40 -2.79 -7.22
N GLU A 26 -2.93 -3.39 -6.17
CA GLU A 26 -4.11 -2.91 -5.47
C GLU A 26 -3.69 -2.35 -4.10
N LEU A 27 -4.18 -1.16 -3.76
CA LEU A 27 -3.99 -0.53 -2.46
C LEU A 27 -5.35 -0.47 -1.75
N GLY A 28 -5.52 -1.31 -0.73
CA GLY A 28 -6.67 -1.29 0.17
C GLY A 28 -6.44 -0.34 1.34
N VAL A 29 -7.33 0.63 1.53
CA VAL A 29 -7.33 1.56 2.68
C VAL A 29 -8.74 1.65 3.25
N THR A 30 -8.88 1.53 4.57
CA THR A 30 -10.18 1.59 5.25
C THR A 30 -10.51 2.98 5.78
N ASP A 31 -9.54 3.61 6.43
CA ASP A 31 -9.65 4.91 7.09
C ASP A 31 -8.26 5.53 7.27
N GLU A 32 -8.17 6.68 7.93
CA GLU A 32 -6.93 7.45 8.07
C GLU A 32 -5.91 6.85 9.04
N VAL A 33 -6.32 5.89 9.88
CA VAL A 33 -5.47 5.26 10.91
C VAL A 33 -5.31 3.75 10.72
N GLY A 34 -6.16 3.15 9.90
CA GLY A 34 -6.16 1.73 9.56
C GLY A 34 -4.97 1.34 8.68
N PRO A 35 -4.54 0.07 8.74
CA PRO A 35 -3.46 -0.41 7.90
C PRO A 35 -3.82 -0.29 6.42
N GLY A 36 -2.87 0.18 5.62
CA GLY A 36 -2.91 0.06 4.17
C GLY A 36 -2.42 -1.32 3.75
N VAL A 37 -3.16 -2.00 2.89
CA VAL A 37 -2.81 -3.32 2.37
C VAL A 37 -2.44 -3.18 0.90
N VAL A 38 -1.28 -3.69 0.51
CA VAL A 38 -0.82 -3.69 -0.89
C VAL A 38 -0.69 -5.14 -1.37
N THR A 39 -1.33 -5.44 -2.49
CA THR A 39 -1.30 -6.77 -3.13
C THR A 39 -0.99 -6.65 -4.61
N GLY A 40 -0.22 -7.59 -5.16
CA GLY A 40 0.01 -7.72 -6.60
C GLY A 40 -1.18 -8.38 -7.29
N SER A 41 -1.61 -7.86 -8.44
CA SER A 41 -2.71 -8.44 -9.22
C SER A 41 -2.41 -9.86 -9.75
N GLY A 42 -1.12 -10.20 -9.89
CA GLY A 42 -0.67 -11.52 -10.36
C GLY A 42 -0.40 -12.53 -9.25
N ASP A 43 -0.26 -12.10 -8.00
CA ASP A 43 0.07 -12.95 -6.86
C ASP A 43 -0.65 -12.47 -5.57
N PRO A 44 -1.87 -12.96 -5.31
CA PRO A 44 -2.65 -12.58 -4.13
C PRO A 44 -2.11 -13.19 -2.82
N GLU A 45 -1.18 -14.16 -2.87
CA GLU A 45 -0.55 -14.68 -1.65
C GLU A 45 0.51 -13.70 -1.10
N TYR A 46 0.96 -12.75 -1.93
CA TYR A 46 1.94 -11.75 -1.55
C TYR A 46 1.28 -10.44 -1.12
N THR A 47 1.13 -10.28 0.21
CA THR A 47 0.47 -9.12 0.82
C THR A 47 1.44 -8.32 1.67
N TYR A 48 1.53 -7.02 1.40
CA TYR A 48 2.25 -6.07 2.24
C TYR A 48 1.29 -5.25 3.08
N VAL A 49 1.72 -4.93 4.30
CA VAL A 49 0.99 -4.05 5.20
C VAL A 49 1.85 -2.84 5.51
N VAL A 50 1.29 -1.65 5.25
CA VAL A 50 1.90 -0.36 5.57
C VAL A 50 1.03 0.39 6.56
N MET A 51 1.62 0.83 7.68
CA MET A 51 0.90 1.62 8.68
C MET A 51 0.92 3.11 8.28
N PRO A 52 -0.22 3.80 8.34
CA PRO A 52 -0.27 5.22 8.08
C PRO A 52 0.44 6.02 9.17
N MET A 53 0.90 7.21 8.81
CA MET A 53 1.44 8.20 9.72
C MET A 53 0.42 9.32 9.91
N ARG A 54 0.32 9.84 11.14
CA ARG A 54 -0.42 11.08 11.38
C ARG A 54 0.37 12.25 10.80
N LEU A 55 -0.24 12.95 9.84
CA LEU A 55 0.25 14.21 9.26
C LEU A 55 -0.25 15.41 10.06
#